data_AF-A0AAD2GXC4-F1
#
_entry.id   AF-A0AAD2GXC4-F1
#
_cell.length_a   1.000
_cell.length_b   1.000
_cell.length_c   1.000
_cell.angle_alpha   90.00
_cell.angle_beta   90.00
_cell.angle_gamma   90.00
#
_symmetry.space_group_name_H-M   'P 1'
#
loop_
_entity.id
_entity.type
_entity.pdbx_description
1 polymer ?
#
loop_
_entity_poly.entity_id
_entity_poly.type
_entity_poly.pdbx_seq_one_letter_code
_entity_poly.pdbx_strand_id
1 'polypeptide(L)'
;MRSRFQGDGTFSSVTVLNSPAQAVSVGTTGKSTIQQVTIDNSAGNAKGHNTDGFDISASDVTITNSKVMNQDDCVAVNSGDSVTIESTTCTGGHGISIGSIASGKSVTNFRATGNTVSNSKYGLRIKVDANASGAKVSVNTLSGISDYGILISQSYPTEDGTTVGTGGPISNVAFNGAKTLSP
;
A
#
# COMPACT_ATOMS: atom_id res chain seq x y z
N MET A 1 -9.79 3.80 -17.49
CA MET A 1 -10.38 4.88 -16.65
C MET A 1 -10.01 4.56 -15.21
N ARG A 2 -9.56 5.55 -14.43
CA ARG A 2 -9.18 5.39 -13.01
C ARG A 2 -10.30 5.92 -12.13
N SER A 3 -10.71 5.16 -11.13
CA SER A 3 -11.70 5.61 -10.15
C SER A 3 -11.05 6.57 -9.15
N ARG A 4 -11.83 7.50 -8.60
CA ARG A 4 -11.32 8.44 -7.59
C ARG A 4 -12.35 8.65 -6.48
N PHE A 5 -11.91 8.54 -5.23
CA PHE A 5 -12.68 8.92 -4.05
C PHE A 5 -12.21 10.28 -3.54
N GLN A 6 -13.15 11.23 -3.41
CA GLN A 6 -12.95 12.62 -2.98
C GLN A 6 -14.04 13.03 -1.99
N GLY A 7 -13.77 14.06 -1.18
CA GLY A 7 -14.64 14.46 -0.07
C GLY A 7 -14.25 13.74 1.22
N ASP A 8 -15.23 13.47 2.08
CA ASP A 8 -15.04 12.78 3.36
C ASP A 8 -16.26 11.90 3.72
N GLY A 9 -16.12 11.06 4.74
CA GLY A 9 -17.17 10.12 5.16
C GLY A 9 -16.90 8.68 4.75
N THR A 10 -17.96 7.90 4.49
CA THR A 10 -17.83 6.46 4.22
C THR A 10 -18.06 6.12 2.75
N PHE A 11 -17.09 5.46 2.13
CA PHE A 11 -17.21 4.83 0.81
C PHE A 11 -17.32 3.33 1.03
N SER A 12 -18.39 2.70 0.55
CA SER A 12 -18.60 1.27 0.81
C SER A 12 -19.20 0.49 -0.34
N SER A 13 -18.92 -0.82 -0.35
CA SER A 13 -19.56 -1.80 -1.26
C SER A 13 -19.35 -1.50 -2.74
N VAL A 14 -18.14 -1.06 -3.11
CA VAL A 14 -17.76 -0.77 -4.50
C VAL A 14 -16.98 -1.95 -5.08
N THR A 15 -17.28 -2.31 -6.32
CA THR A 15 -16.45 -3.25 -7.10
C THR A 15 -15.82 -2.53 -8.28
N VAL A 16 -14.49 -2.63 -8.42
CA VAL A 16 -13.73 -2.20 -9.58
C VAL A 16 -13.20 -3.45 -10.27
N LEU A 17 -13.57 -3.64 -11.54
CA LEU A 17 -13.21 -4.82 -12.32
C LEU A 17 -12.35 -4.41 -13.52
N ASN A 18 -11.22 -5.10 -13.71
CA ASN A 18 -10.33 -4.97 -14.86
C ASN A 18 -9.92 -3.52 -15.17
N SER A 19 -9.42 -2.81 -14.15
CA SER A 19 -8.84 -1.49 -14.36
C SER A 19 -7.66 -1.57 -15.33
N PRO A 20 -7.53 -0.64 -16.31
CA PRO A 20 -6.44 -0.69 -17.29
C PRO A 20 -5.03 -0.55 -16.68
N ALA A 21 -4.96 0.12 -15.53
CA ALA A 21 -3.77 0.35 -14.70
C ALA A 21 -4.30 0.61 -13.27
N GLN A 22 -3.88 1.68 -12.58
CA GLN A 22 -4.28 1.96 -11.20
C GLN A 22 -5.80 2.05 -11.06
N ALA A 23 -6.34 1.38 -10.04
CA ALA A 23 -7.77 1.22 -9.85
C ALA A 23 -8.40 2.42 -9.13
N VAL A 24 -7.98 2.71 -7.89
CA VAL A 24 -8.61 3.74 -7.05
C VAL A 24 -7.58 4.76 -6.56
N SER A 25 -7.76 6.02 -6.95
CA SER A 25 -7.08 7.17 -6.33
C SER A 25 -7.88 7.65 -5.12
N VAL A 26 -7.23 7.77 -3.96
CA VAL A 26 -7.82 8.30 -2.72
C VAL A 26 -7.21 9.66 -2.42
N GLY A 27 -8.05 10.71 -2.53
CA GLY A 27 -7.69 12.11 -2.28
C GLY A 27 -8.79 12.80 -1.46
N THR A 28 -9.14 12.21 -0.31
CA THR A 28 -10.17 12.71 0.59
C THR A 28 -9.71 13.96 1.35
N THR A 29 -10.65 14.80 1.76
CA THR A 29 -10.41 16.10 2.41
C THR A 29 -10.67 16.08 3.91
N GLY A 30 -11.13 14.95 4.45
CA GLY A 30 -11.41 14.75 5.86
C GLY A 30 -11.45 13.27 6.21
N LYS A 31 -11.77 12.99 7.49
CA LYS A 31 -11.79 11.63 8.03
C LYS A 31 -12.69 10.73 7.18
N SER A 32 -12.10 9.65 6.66
CA SER A 32 -12.76 8.80 5.69
C SER A 32 -12.56 7.32 5.99
N THR A 33 -13.62 6.55 5.79
CA THR A 33 -13.60 5.09 5.86
C THR A 33 -13.96 4.51 4.51
N ILE A 34 -13.05 3.74 3.93
CA ILE A 34 -13.26 2.98 2.70
C ILE A 34 -13.39 1.53 3.11
N GLN A 35 -14.56 0.94 2.90
CA GLN A 35 -14.85 -0.39 3.41
C GLN A 35 -15.52 -1.29 2.39
N GLN A 36 -15.25 -2.60 2.45
CA GLN A 36 -15.92 -3.58 1.59
C GLN A 36 -15.77 -3.25 0.09
N VAL A 37 -14.60 -2.73 -0.29
CA VAL A 37 -14.27 -2.47 -1.69
C VAL A 37 -13.56 -3.68 -2.26
N THR A 38 -14.00 -4.16 -3.42
CA THR A 38 -13.34 -5.22 -4.16
C THR A 38 -12.70 -4.65 -5.42
N ILE A 39 -11.41 -4.87 -5.58
CA ILE A 39 -10.66 -4.56 -6.81
C ILE A 39 -10.24 -5.90 -7.39
N ASP A 40 -10.84 -6.26 -8.52
CA ASP A 40 -10.57 -7.50 -9.23
C ASP A 40 -9.91 -7.21 -10.58
N ASN A 41 -8.60 -7.34 -10.61
CA ASN A 41 -7.78 -7.31 -11.82
C ASN A 41 -7.18 -8.69 -12.10
N SER A 42 -7.76 -9.78 -11.60
CA SER A 42 -7.20 -11.14 -11.75
C SER A 42 -7.06 -11.57 -13.22
N ALA A 43 -7.89 -11.03 -14.13
CA ALA A 43 -7.75 -11.24 -15.57
C ALA A 43 -6.44 -10.66 -16.14
N GLY A 44 -5.79 -9.76 -15.41
CA GLY A 44 -4.53 -9.11 -15.76
C GLY A 44 -3.28 -9.96 -15.49
N ASN A 45 -3.35 -11.14 -14.86
CA ASN A 45 -2.15 -11.86 -14.40
C ASN A 45 -1.07 -12.11 -15.49
N ALA A 46 -1.45 -12.18 -16.77
CA ALA A 46 -0.50 -12.39 -17.87
C ALA A 46 0.12 -11.10 -18.45
N LYS A 47 -0.55 -9.94 -18.31
CA LYS A 47 -0.19 -8.71 -19.05
C LYS A 47 -0.44 -7.39 -18.31
N GLY A 48 -1.23 -7.43 -17.24
CA GLY A 48 -1.52 -6.29 -16.39
C GLY A 48 -0.27 -5.84 -15.66
N HIS A 49 -0.11 -4.54 -15.57
CA HIS A 49 1.03 -3.89 -14.91
C HIS A 49 0.55 -2.55 -14.38
N ASN A 50 1.12 -2.08 -13.26
CA ASN A 50 0.68 -0.87 -12.57
C ASN A 50 -0.82 -0.87 -12.25
N THR A 51 -1.36 -2.04 -11.89
CA THR A 51 -2.77 -2.22 -11.53
C THR A 51 -3.00 -1.99 -10.04
N ASP A 52 -2.35 -0.96 -9.47
CA ASP A 52 -2.39 -0.60 -8.05
C ASP A 52 -3.84 -0.56 -7.56
N GLY A 53 -4.10 -1.15 -6.39
CA GLY A 53 -5.43 -1.19 -5.81
C GLY A 53 -5.85 0.20 -5.34
N PHE A 54 -5.22 0.66 -4.26
CA PHE A 54 -5.45 1.99 -3.70
C PHE A 54 -4.19 2.83 -3.70
N ASP A 55 -4.20 3.95 -4.42
CA ASP A 55 -3.16 4.98 -4.31
C ASP A 55 -3.66 6.10 -3.39
N ILE A 56 -3.01 6.27 -2.25
CA ILE A 56 -3.45 7.19 -1.20
C ILE A 56 -2.52 8.40 -1.14
N SER A 57 -3.12 9.58 -1.33
CA SER A 57 -2.50 10.88 -1.06
C SER A 57 -3.48 11.73 -0.25
N ALA A 58 -3.74 11.29 0.98
CA ALA A 58 -4.74 11.84 1.88
C ALA A 58 -4.43 11.47 3.34
N SER A 59 -4.98 12.24 4.29
CA SER A 59 -4.89 11.98 5.73
C SER A 59 -6.20 11.45 6.29
N ASP A 60 -6.14 10.85 7.48
CA ASP A 60 -7.30 10.33 8.23
C ASP A 60 -8.14 9.30 7.46
N VAL A 61 -7.46 8.44 6.70
CA VAL A 61 -8.08 7.38 5.88
C VAL A 61 -7.97 6.04 6.57
N THR A 62 -9.09 5.32 6.68
CA THR A 62 -9.10 3.90 7.04
C THR A 62 -9.61 3.08 5.86
N ILE A 63 -8.80 2.14 5.35
CA ILE A 63 -9.25 1.09 4.44
C ILE A 63 -9.45 -0.18 5.25
N THR A 64 -10.67 -0.73 5.20
CA THR A 64 -11.02 -1.91 6.02
C THR A 64 -11.84 -2.93 5.23
N ASN A 65 -11.72 -4.21 5.60
CA ASN A 65 -12.54 -5.30 5.05
C ASN A 65 -12.62 -5.32 3.51
N SER A 66 -11.52 -4.96 2.83
CA SER A 66 -11.48 -4.83 1.38
C SER A 66 -10.66 -5.96 0.76
N LYS A 67 -10.83 -6.19 -0.55
CA LYS A 67 -10.14 -7.24 -1.30
C LYS A 67 -9.49 -6.67 -2.56
N VAL A 68 -8.22 -6.97 -2.77
CA VAL A 68 -7.48 -6.55 -3.98
C VAL A 68 -6.79 -7.76 -4.59
N MET A 69 -7.08 -8.01 -5.87
CA MET A 69 -6.42 -9.01 -6.70
C MET A 69 -5.82 -8.29 -7.90
N ASN A 70 -4.49 -8.13 -7.95
CA ASN A 70 -3.85 -7.28 -8.94
C ASN A 70 -2.39 -7.70 -9.26
N GLN A 71 -1.66 -6.83 -9.97
CA GLN A 71 -0.29 -7.06 -10.45
C GLN A 71 0.70 -5.96 -10.00
N ASP A 72 0.27 -5.05 -9.12
CA ASP A 72 1.15 -4.04 -8.51
C ASP A 72 0.76 -3.83 -7.04
N ASP A 73 1.10 -2.72 -6.40
CA ASP A 73 0.82 -2.49 -4.98
C ASP A 73 -0.68 -2.69 -4.67
N CYS A 74 -0.98 -3.49 -3.64
CA CYS A 74 -2.35 -3.64 -3.14
C CYS A 74 -2.85 -2.29 -2.61
N VAL A 75 -1.97 -1.62 -1.87
CA VAL A 75 -2.12 -0.24 -1.40
C VAL A 75 -0.76 0.43 -1.54
N ALA A 76 -0.74 1.63 -2.11
CA ALA A 76 0.42 2.53 -2.13
C ALA A 76 0.05 3.83 -1.40
N VAL A 77 0.63 4.07 -0.22
CA VAL A 77 0.48 5.35 0.50
C VAL A 77 1.60 6.29 0.09
N ASN A 78 1.33 7.24 -0.79
CA ASN A 78 2.35 8.14 -1.34
C ASN A 78 2.54 9.40 -0.49
N SER A 79 1.50 9.83 0.25
CA SER A 79 1.55 10.98 1.16
C SER A 79 0.34 10.99 2.10
N GLY A 80 0.51 11.45 3.34
CA GLY A 80 -0.60 11.64 4.29
C GLY A 80 -0.23 11.40 5.74
N ASP A 81 -1.15 11.70 6.64
CA ASP A 81 -1.04 11.37 8.07
C ASP A 81 -2.18 10.45 8.50
N SER A 82 -1.93 9.56 9.46
CA SER A 82 -2.97 8.75 10.11
C SER A 82 -3.76 7.88 9.15
N VAL A 83 -3.04 7.12 8.31
CA VAL A 83 -3.62 6.14 7.37
C VAL A 83 -3.59 4.74 8.00
N THR A 84 -4.74 4.08 8.05
CA THR A 84 -4.88 2.71 8.56
C THR A 84 -5.37 1.77 7.48
N ILE A 85 -4.66 0.66 7.27
CA ILE A 85 -5.08 -0.46 6.42
C ILE A 85 -5.34 -1.66 7.33
N GLU A 86 -6.57 -2.12 7.40
CA GLU A 86 -6.92 -3.22 8.30
C GLU A 86 -7.83 -4.26 7.66
N SER A 87 -7.72 -5.50 8.12
CA SER A 87 -8.59 -6.61 7.70
C SER A 87 -8.75 -6.73 6.17
N THR A 88 -7.73 -6.34 5.42
CA THR A 88 -7.76 -6.28 3.95
C THR A 88 -7.00 -7.47 3.37
N THR A 89 -7.55 -8.08 2.33
CA THR A 89 -6.92 -9.20 1.61
C THR A 89 -6.27 -8.70 0.33
N CYS A 90 -4.97 -8.93 0.20
CA CYS A 90 -4.16 -8.60 -0.95
C CYS A 90 -3.64 -9.88 -1.60
N THR A 91 -3.81 -10.03 -2.91
CA THR A 91 -3.33 -11.22 -3.64
C THR A 91 -2.78 -10.88 -5.02
N GLY A 92 -1.67 -11.51 -5.41
CA GLY A 92 -1.09 -11.40 -6.76
C GLY A 92 -0.04 -10.29 -6.90
N GLY A 93 -0.32 -9.12 -6.33
CA GLY A 93 0.46 -7.89 -6.58
C GLY A 93 1.76 -7.74 -5.79
N HIS A 94 2.08 -6.50 -5.41
CA HIS A 94 3.33 -6.10 -4.74
C HIS A 94 3.18 -5.84 -3.23
N GLY A 95 2.06 -6.26 -2.63
CA GLY A 95 1.81 -6.14 -1.19
C GLY A 95 1.36 -4.74 -0.76
N ILE A 96 1.52 -4.43 0.53
CA ILE A 96 1.16 -3.11 1.11
C ILE A 96 2.40 -2.23 1.15
N SER A 97 2.36 -1.12 0.41
CA SER A 97 3.49 -0.21 0.23
C SER A 97 3.23 1.16 0.89
N ILE A 98 4.22 1.65 1.65
CA ILE A 98 4.43 3.08 1.84
C ILE A 98 5.37 3.55 0.73
N GLY A 99 4.87 4.45 -0.10
CA GLY A 99 5.61 5.07 -1.19
C GLY A 99 5.28 4.56 -2.59
N SER A 100 6.10 4.86 -3.62
CA SER A 100 7.38 5.58 -3.45
C SER A 100 7.14 6.98 -2.89
N ILE A 101 7.93 7.35 -1.87
CA ILE A 101 7.86 8.68 -1.28
C ILE A 101 8.76 9.59 -2.11
N ALA A 102 8.12 10.49 -2.85
CA ALA A 102 8.77 11.51 -3.65
C ALA A 102 9.18 12.73 -2.80
N SER A 103 10.00 13.60 -3.39
CA SER A 103 10.38 14.87 -2.77
C SER A 103 9.16 15.70 -2.36
N GLY A 104 9.22 16.29 -1.16
CA GLY A 104 8.13 17.09 -0.59
C GLY A 104 6.92 16.28 -0.11
N LYS A 105 7.00 14.95 -0.08
CA LYS A 105 5.96 14.06 0.47
C LYS A 105 6.40 13.42 1.78
N SER A 106 5.42 13.09 2.61
CA SER A 106 5.63 12.44 3.90
C SER A 106 4.46 11.51 4.23
N VAL A 107 4.74 10.44 4.97
CA VAL A 107 3.73 9.52 5.49
C VAL A 107 3.93 9.30 6.97
N THR A 108 3.08 9.89 7.79
CA THR A 108 3.15 9.77 9.24
C THR A 108 1.99 8.98 9.81
N ASN A 109 2.23 8.34 10.95
CA ASN A 109 1.22 7.58 11.71
C ASN A 109 0.47 6.51 10.88
N PHE A 110 1.18 5.83 9.96
CA PHE A 110 0.62 4.71 9.22
C PHE A 110 0.52 3.45 10.08
N ARG A 111 -0.58 2.73 9.92
CA ARG A 111 -0.83 1.44 10.55
C ARG A 111 -1.33 0.44 9.52
N ALA A 112 -0.73 -0.74 9.49
CA ALA A 112 -1.34 -1.90 8.87
C ALA A 112 -1.62 -2.93 9.96
N THR A 113 -2.76 -3.62 9.94
CA THR A 113 -3.08 -4.59 10.99
C THR A 113 -4.14 -5.60 10.54
N GLY A 114 -3.97 -6.88 10.86
CA GLY A 114 -4.94 -7.92 10.50
C GLY A 114 -5.11 -8.17 9.01
N ASN A 115 -4.22 -7.63 8.16
CA ASN A 115 -4.27 -7.88 6.72
C ASN A 115 -3.69 -9.24 6.37
N THR A 116 -4.18 -9.80 5.26
CA THR A 116 -3.64 -11.01 4.64
C THR A 116 -3.02 -10.64 3.30
N VAL A 117 -1.72 -10.88 3.15
CA VAL A 117 -1.02 -10.71 1.88
C VAL A 117 -0.51 -12.07 1.41
N SER A 118 -0.91 -12.47 0.20
CA SER A 118 -0.61 -13.80 -0.34
C SER A 118 -0.25 -13.79 -1.81
N ASN A 119 0.66 -14.67 -2.25
CA ASN A 119 1.03 -14.80 -3.67
C ASN A 119 1.44 -13.45 -4.26
N SER A 120 2.29 -12.72 -3.53
CA SER A 120 2.69 -11.36 -3.88
C SER A 120 4.20 -11.24 -3.90
N LYS A 121 4.71 -10.27 -4.65
CA LYS A 121 6.15 -10.03 -4.75
C LYS A 121 6.75 -9.63 -3.40
N TYR A 122 6.07 -8.72 -2.71
CA TYR A 122 6.42 -8.29 -1.36
C TYR A 122 5.23 -8.45 -0.43
N GLY A 123 5.49 -8.60 0.87
CA GLY A 123 4.44 -8.55 1.88
C GLY A 123 4.11 -7.11 2.28
N LEU A 124 5.07 -6.45 2.91
CA LEU A 124 5.04 -5.02 3.21
C LEU A 124 6.31 -4.33 2.70
N ARG A 125 6.17 -3.13 2.15
CA ARG A 125 7.28 -2.36 1.58
C ARG A 125 7.27 -0.90 2.03
N ILE A 126 8.44 -0.35 2.34
CA ILE A 126 8.69 1.09 2.43
C ILE A 126 9.69 1.42 1.33
N LYS A 127 9.29 2.26 0.37
CA LYS A 127 10.12 2.69 -0.75
C LYS A 127 10.26 4.22 -0.75
N VAL A 128 11.49 4.70 -0.68
CA VAL A 128 11.81 6.14 -0.75
C VAL A 128 12.69 6.38 -1.97
N ASP A 129 12.26 7.31 -2.84
CA ASP A 129 12.86 7.59 -4.16
C ASP A 129 14.18 8.40 -4.03
N ALA A 130 14.15 9.50 -3.29
CA ALA A 130 15.28 10.35 -2.87
C ALA A 130 14.72 11.62 -2.19
N ASN A 131 15.49 12.32 -1.34
CA ASN A 131 15.14 13.63 -0.74
C ASN A 131 13.68 13.82 -0.23
N ALA A 132 13.17 12.88 0.59
CA ALA A 132 11.82 12.93 1.18
C ALA A 132 11.83 13.18 2.70
N SER A 133 10.77 13.07 3.50
CA SER A 133 10.93 13.04 4.98
C SER A 133 9.80 12.29 5.70
N GLY A 134 10.15 11.54 6.75
CA GLY A 134 9.21 11.04 7.78
C GLY A 134 8.30 9.88 7.35
N ALA A 135 8.80 8.64 7.42
CA ALA A 135 8.00 7.41 7.27
C ALA A 135 7.98 6.56 8.57
N LYS A 136 6.79 6.06 8.98
CA LYS A 136 6.57 5.11 10.11
C LYS A 136 5.74 3.89 9.64
N VAL A 137 5.99 2.66 10.13
CA VAL A 137 5.29 1.41 9.69
C VAL A 137 5.03 0.40 10.81
N SER A 138 3.92 -0.36 10.73
CA SER A 138 3.66 -1.57 11.55
C SER A 138 2.84 -2.71 10.88
N VAL A 139 3.32 -3.97 11.02
CA VAL A 139 2.69 -5.34 11.18
C VAL A 139 1.57 -5.89 10.28
N ASN A 140 1.72 -7.12 9.72
CA ASN A 140 0.69 -7.88 8.95
C ASN A 140 0.87 -9.42 8.97
N THR A 141 -0.07 -10.21 8.42
CA THR A 141 0.14 -11.66 8.11
C THR A 141 0.50 -11.87 6.65
N LEU A 142 1.59 -12.57 6.39
CA LEU A 142 2.15 -12.77 5.04
C LEU A 142 2.36 -14.27 4.76
N SER A 143 2.08 -14.69 3.53
CA SER A 143 2.26 -16.08 3.05
C SER A 143 2.54 -16.12 1.55
N GLY A 144 3.29 -17.10 1.03
CA GLY A 144 3.54 -17.20 -0.42
C GLY A 144 4.15 -15.94 -1.05
N ILE A 145 5.09 -15.30 -0.35
CA ILE A 145 5.78 -14.08 -0.83
C ILE A 145 7.01 -14.48 -1.65
N SER A 146 7.15 -13.95 -2.88
CA SER A 146 8.21 -14.43 -3.79
C SER A 146 9.57 -13.77 -3.58
N ASP A 147 9.62 -12.50 -3.19
CA ASP A 147 10.89 -11.75 -3.10
C ASP A 147 11.21 -11.40 -1.65
N TYR A 148 10.46 -10.49 -1.01
CA TYR A 148 10.70 -10.09 0.38
C TYR A 148 9.40 -9.98 1.18
N GLY A 149 9.32 -10.70 2.30
CA GLY A 149 8.23 -10.52 3.26
C GLY A 149 8.10 -9.06 3.71
N ILE A 150 9.22 -8.45 4.10
CA ILE A 150 9.32 -7.03 4.44
C ILE A 150 10.53 -6.44 3.71
N LEU A 151 10.33 -5.34 2.97
CA LEU A 151 11.41 -4.55 2.38
C LEU A 151 11.33 -3.10 2.87
N ILE A 152 12.42 -2.57 3.43
CA ILE A 152 12.56 -1.16 3.78
C ILE A 152 13.76 -0.63 3.01
N SER A 153 13.52 0.25 2.03
CA SER A 153 14.55 0.73 1.13
C SER A 153 14.46 2.24 0.88
N GLN A 154 15.63 2.87 0.87
CA GLN A 154 15.87 4.25 0.44
C GLN A 154 16.60 4.31 -0.92
N SER A 155 16.58 3.19 -1.66
CA SER A 155 17.23 3.04 -2.97
C SER A 155 16.22 2.76 -4.07
N TYR A 156 14.99 3.20 -3.91
CA TYR A 156 14.03 3.09 -5.01
C TYR A 156 14.50 4.00 -6.17
N PRO A 157 14.43 3.56 -7.45
CA PRO A 157 13.75 2.35 -7.95
C PRO A 157 14.60 1.08 -8.03
N THR A 158 15.91 1.10 -7.73
CA THR A 158 16.80 -0.05 -7.96
C THR A 158 16.68 -1.14 -6.90
N GLU A 159 16.20 -0.83 -5.70
CA GLU A 159 16.02 -1.73 -4.54
C GLU A 159 17.32 -2.47 -4.09
N ASP A 160 18.47 -2.19 -4.70
CA ASP A 160 19.75 -2.91 -4.60
C ASP A 160 20.72 -2.34 -3.55
N GLY A 161 20.36 -1.22 -2.92
CA GLY A 161 21.20 -0.53 -1.94
C GLY A 161 22.41 0.20 -2.53
N THR A 162 22.53 0.32 -3.86
CA THR A 162 23.71 0.94 -4.49
C THR A 162 23.60 2.47 -4.56
N THR A 163 22.38 3.00 -4.62
CA THR A 163 22.09 4.44 -4.60
C THR A 163 21.12 4.74 -3.46
N VAL A 164 21.64 5.01 -2.25
CA VAL A 164 20.81 5.27 -1.06
C VAL A 164 20.62 6.77 -0.88
N GLY A 165 19.36 7.24 -0.92
CA GLY A 165 19.03 8.64 -0.62
C GLY A 165 19.07 8.91 0.89
N THR A 166 19.85 9.90 1.34
CA THR A 166 19.95 10.27 2.77
C THR A 166 18.88 11.27 3.21
N GLY A 167 18.22 11.93 2.25
CA GLY A 167 17.27 12.99 2.56
C GLY A 167 15.96 12.51 3.19
N GLY A 168 15.58 11.24 3.03
CA GLY A 168 14.29 10.67 3.46
C GLY A 168 14.31 9.78 4.69
N PRO A 169 14.42 10.33 5.92
CA PRO A 169 14.51 9.52 7.13
C PRO A 169 13.28 8.63 7.33
N ILE A 170 13.55 7.34 7.55
CA ILE A 170 12.59 6.35 8.02
C ILE A 170 12.82 6.17 9.52
N SER A 171 11.79 6.34 10.34
CA SER A 171 11.94 6.28 11.80
C SER A 171 10.72 5.66 12.46
N ASN A 172 10.87 5.12 13.67
CA ASN A 172 9.76 4.58 14.46
C ASN A 172 8.94 3.50 13.72
N VAL A 173 9.64 2.61 13.00
CA VAL A 173 9.05 1.40 12.40
C VAL A 173 9.05 0.30 13.44
N ALA A 174 7.89 -0.29 13.72
CA ALA A 174 7.73 -1.32 14.75
C ALA A 174 6.88 -2.49 14.25
N PHE A 175 7.34 -3.72 14.48
CA PHE A 175 6.59 -4.93 14.16
C PHE A 175 6.13 -5.64 15.46
N ASN A 176 4.90 -5.37 15.89
CA ASN A 176 4.25 -5.88 17.10
C ASN A 176 3.04 -6.80 16.81
N GLY A 177 2.98 -8.02 17.35
CA GLY A 177 1.80 -8.89 17.24
C GLY A 177 2.14 -10.38 17.07
N ALA A 178 1.12 -11.22 16.93
CA ALA A 178 1.31 -12.65 16.65
C ALA A 178 1.89 -12.89 15.24
N LYS A 179 2.54 -14.04 15.06
CA LYS A 179 3.45 -14.40 13.94
C LYS A 179 3.02 -13.85 12.56
N THR A 180 3.83 -12.92 12.05
CA THR A 180 3.71 -12.19 10.77
C THR A 180 3.98 -13.05 9.52
N LEU A 181 4.57 -14.23 9.67
CA LEU A 181 5.03 -15.07 8.56
C LEU A 181 4.52 -16.51 8.76
N SER A 182 3.64 -16.97 7.87
CA SER A 182 3.34 -18.40 7.71
C SER A 182 4.13 -18.92 6.49
N PRO A 183 4.76 -20.10 6.59
CA PRO A 183 5.59 -20.67 5.52
C PRO A 183 4.84 -20.85 4.20
#